data_AF-A0A3M3EZW1-F1
#
_entry.id   AF-A0A3M3EZW1-F1
#
_cell.length_a   1.000
_cell.length_b   1.000
_cell.length_c   1.000
_cell.angle_alpha   90.00
_cell.angle_beta   90.00
_cell.angle_gamma   90.00
#
_symmetry.space_group_name_H-M   'P 1'
#
loop_
_entity.id
_entity.type
_entity.pdbx_description
1 polymer ?
#
loop_
_entity_poly.entity_id
_entity_poly.type
_entity_poly.pdbx_seq_one_letter_code
_entity_poly.pdbx_strand_id
1 'polypeptide(L)'
;MSSPALWARLCLVLLCLSPLTLAHAAPTPGETDLIRERQNRLLEEQRRRLEELKDLPGQEAKPTRPAAPVDTRCFPIKTIELKGADSLSAGERERLLKPYIGQCLGVPQLNELLKVITDHYIEKGLVTSRAYLPQQDLSSGHLQVLVVEGRLEGLKGAENSQLSARELAMAFPGKTGDLVKVHWAWPTN
;
A
#
# COMPACT_ATOMS: atom_id res chain seq x y z
N MET A 1 24.41 -55.22 60.70
CA MET A 1 25.36 -55.51 59.60
C MET A 1 24.86 -54.82 58.34
N SER A 2 25.22 -53.56 58.16
CA SER A 2 24.84 -52.72 57.01
C SER A 2 25.60 -53.19 55.76
N SER A 3 24.88 -53.55 54.70
CA SER A 3 25.45 -54.13 53.47
C SER A 3 26.34 -53.12 52.71
N PRO A 4 27.58 -53.49 52.32
CA PRO A 4 28.53 -52.60 51.65
C PRO A 4 28.06 -52.13 50.25
N ALA A 5 27.09 -52.84 49.66
CA ALA A 5 26.50 -52.49 48.37
C ALA A 5 25.64 -51.21 48.40
N LEU A 6 25.08 -50.84 49.56
CA LEU A 6 24.26 -49.62 49.70
C LEU A 6 25.12 -48.35 49.68
N TRP A 7 26.34 -48.41 50.26
CA TRP A 7 27.27 -47.29 50.27
C TRP A 7 27.88 -47.03 48.89
N ALA A 8 28.20 -48.09 48.14
CA ALA A 8 28.70 -47.97 46.77
C ALA A 8 27.67 -47.32 45.83
N ARG A 9 26.38 -47.65 45.99
CA ARG A 9 25.29 -47.03 45.20
C ARG A 9 25.05 -45.56 45.59
N LEU A 10 25.22 -45.20 46.86
CA LEU A 10 25.09 -43.83 47.33
C LEU A 10 26.21 -42.92 46.77
N CYS A 11 27.45 -43.42 46.72
CA CYS A 11 28.59 -42.70 46.14
C CYS A 11 28.46 -42.50 44.62
N LEU A 12 27.92 -43.49 43.89
CA LEU A 12 27.74 -43.38 42.44
C LEU A 12 26.70 -42.32 42.07
N VAL A 13 25.63 -42.20 42.87
CA VAL A 13 24.58 -41.18 42.67
C VAL A 13 25.10 -39.78 43.02
N LEU A 14 25.90 -39.63 44.07
CA LEU A 14 26.49 -38.33 44.44
C LEU A 14 27.46 -37.79 43.38
N LEU A 15 28.15 -38.67 42.64
CA LEU A 15 29.08 -38.30 41.57
C LEU A 15 28.39 -37.82 40.28
N CYS A 16 27.11 -38.18 40.07
CA CYS A 16 26.33 -37.76 38.90
C CYS A 16 25.49 -36.49 39.12
N LEU A 17 25.41 -36.01 40.37
CA LEU A 17 24.64 -34.81 40.75
C LEU A 17 25.52 -33.55 40.89
N SER A 18 26.82 -33.64 40.60
CA SER A 18 27.69 -32.47 40.48
C SER A 18 27.30 -31.69 39.22
N PRO A 19 26.87 -30.41 39.33
CA PRO A 19 26.63 -29.60 38.15
C PRO A 19 27.99 -29.38 37.47
N LEU A 20 28.14 -29.91 36.25
CA LEU A 20 29.22 -29.45 35.37
C LEU A 20 28.93 -27.97 35.08
N THR A 21 29.61 -27.08 35.79
CA THR A 21 29.68 -25.68 35.41
C THR A 21 30.46 -25.60 34.10
N LEU A 22 29.75 -25.58 32.97
CA LEU A 22 30.30 -25.15 31.69
C LEU A 22 30.69 -23.68 31.84
N ALA A 23 31.96 -23.44 32.17
CA ALA A 23 32.56 -22.12 32.05
C ALA A 23 32.47 -21.71 30.58
N HIS A 24 31.52 -20.84 30.24
CA HIS A 24 31.55 -20.14 28.96
C HIS A 24 32.77 -19.22 29.02
N ALA A 25 33.80 -19.55 28.24
CA ALA A 25 34.94 -18.68 28.06
C ALA A 25 34.41 -17.31 27.60
N ALA A 26 34.68 -16.26 28.38
CA ALA A 26 34.41 -14.90 27.93
C ALA A 26 35.21 -14.66 26.64
N PRO A 27 34.63 -14.00 25.63
CA PRO A 27 35.33 -13.70 24.40
C PRO A 27 36.63 -12.99 24.74
N THR A 28 37.73 -13.48 24.18
CA THR A 28 39.04 -12.89 24.44
C THR A 28 39.09 -11.45 23.91
N PRO A 29 39.92 -10.56 24.48
CA PRO A 29 40.04 -9.17 24.01
C PRO A 29 40.25 -9.07 22.48
N GLY A 30 41.02 -9.99 21.89
CA GLY A 30 41.21 -10.06 20.44
C GLY A 30 39.95 -10.48 19.66
N GLU A 31 39.15 -11.40 20.18
CA GLU A 31 37.87 -11.76 19.56
C GLU A 31 36.85 -10.63 19.63
N THR A 32 36.82 -9.87 20.74
CA THR A 32 35.96 -8.68 20.84
C THR A 32 36.34 -7.61 19.83
N ASP A 33 37.64 -7.42 19.57
CA ASP A 33 38.11 -6.45 18.57
C ASP A 33 37.73 -6.87 17.15
N LEU A 34 37.85 -8.16 16.82
CA LEU A 34 37.42 -8.70 15.52
C LEU A 34 35.90 -8.58 15.29
N ILE A 35 35.11 -8.84 16.33
CA ILE A 35 33.65 -8.67 16.28
C ILE A 35 33.29 -7.20 16.04
N ARG A 36 33.98 -6.28 16.73
CA ARG A 36 33.75 -4.83 16.61
C ARG A 36 34.14 -4.32 15.22
N GLU A 37 35.26 -4.77 14.67
CA GLU A 37 35.67 -4.43 13.31
C GLU A 37 34.65 -4.92 12.29
N ARG A 38 34.15 -6.15 12.45
CA ARG A 38 33.12 -6.71 11.56
C ARG A 38 31.81 -5.94 11.61
N GLN A 39 31.35 -5.53 12.81
CA GLN A 39 30.17 -4.69 12.95
C GLN A 39 30.35 -3.33 12.27
N ASN A 40 31.51 -2.69 12.44
CA ASN A 40 31.79 -1.40 11.81
C ASN A 40 31.76 -1.47 10.28
N ARG A 41 32.33 -2.52 9.68
CA ARG A 41 32.27 -2.72 8.22
C ARG A 41 30.85 -2.84 7.70
N LEU A 42 30.00 -3.61 8.39
CA LEU A 42 28.59 -3.76 8.01
C LEU A 42 27.82 -2.43 8.07
N LEU A 43 28.09 -1.61 9.10
CA LEU A 43 27.48 -0.28 9.22
C LEU A 43 27.93 0.67 8.12
N GLU A 44 29.20 0.62 7.74
CA GLU A 44 29.74 1.41 6.62
C GLU A 44 29.13 1.00 5.28
N GLU A 45 28.98 -0.31 5.03
CA GLU A 45 28.31 -0.83 3.83
C GLU A 45 26.85 -0.38 3.76
N GLN A 46 26.10 -0.45 4.87
CA GLN A 46 24.72 0.03 4.91
C GLN A 46 24.63 1.53 4.63
N ARG A 47 25.53 2.34 5.22
CA ARG A 47 25.57 3.79 4.96
C ARG A 47 25.86 4.10 3.50
N ARG A 48 26.84 3.42 2.89
CA ARG A 48 27.14 3.61 1.45
C ARG A 48 25.94 3.29 0.58
N ARG A 49 25.27 2.17 0.83
CA ARG A 49 24.08 1.76 0.07
C ARG A 49 22.95 2.77 0.20
N LEU A 50 22.77 3.35 1.38
CA LEU A 50 21.74 4.36 1.62
C LEU A 50 22.07 5.69 0.91
N GLU A 51 23.35 6.07 0.85
CA GLU A 51 23.81 7.23 0.10
C GLU A 51 23.67 7.03 -1.42
N GLU A 52 24.02 5.85 -1.94
CA GLU A 52 23.77 5.47 -3.34
C GLU A 52 22.28 5.57 -3.68
N LEU A 53 21.39 5.10 -2.80
CA LEU A 53 19.94 5.22 -2.99
C LEU A 53 19.45 6.67 -2.99
N LYS A 54 20.12 7.57 -2.26
CA LYS A 54 19.79 9.01 -2.23
C LYS A 54 20.30 9.74 -3.47
N ASP A 55 21.45 9.31 -4.01
CA ASP A 55 22.04 9.84 -5.25
C ASP A 55 21.39 9.26 -6.51
N LEU A 56 20.61 8.18 -6.41
CA LEU A 56 19.72 7.78 -7.48
C LEU A 56 18.78 8.96 -7.80
N PRO A 57 18.64 9.35 -9.09
CA PRO A 57 17.68 10.36 -9.51
C PRO A 57 16.26 9.81 -9.31
N GLY A 58 15.78 9.90 -8.07
CA GLY A 58 14.43 9.62 -7.61
C GLY A 58 13.79 10.85 -6.98
N GLN A 59 14.35 12.05 -7.22
CA GLN A 59 13.54 13.24 -7.11
C GLN A 59 12.38 13.07 -8.09
N GLU A 60 11.18 13.27 -7.58
CA GLU A 60 10.01 13.57 -8.39
C GLU A 60 10.43 14.56 -9.46
N ALA A 61 10.75 14.05 -10.64
CA ALA A 61 10.66 14.82 -11.84
C ALA A 61 9.16 15.14 -11.89
N LYS A 62 8.77 16.25 -11.25
CA LYS A 62 7.62 17.03 -11.68
C LYS A 62 7.78 16.99 -13.18
N PRO A 63 6.87 16.33 -13.91
CA PRO A 63 7.07 16.17 -15.32
C PRO A 63 7.20 17.61 -15.82
N THR A 64 8.42 18.01 -16.21
CA THR A 64 8.61 19.12 -17.12
C THR A 64 8.03 18.55 -18.37
N ARG A 65 6.70 18.67 -18.43
CA ARG A 65 5.89 18.34 -19.57
C ARG A 65 6.65 19.02 -20.69
N PRO A 66 7.04 18.30 -21.75
CA PRO A 66 7.32 18.98 -23.00
C PRO A 66 6.20 20.00 -23.14
N ALA A 67 6.52 21.26 -23.45
CA ALA A 67 5.50 22.20 -23.83
C ALA A 67 4.86 21.63 -25.10
N ALA A 68 3.95 20.66 -24.90
CA ALA A 68 2.95 20.30 -25.86
C ALA A 68 2.37 21.66 -26.22
N PRO A 69 2.28 21.98 -27.52
CA PRO A 69 1.71 23.24 -27.94
C PRO A 69 0.45 23.41 -27.11
N VAL A 70 0.40 24.47 -26.30
CA VAL A 70 -0.75 24.76 -25.46
C VAL A 70 -1.90 24.71 -26.44
N ASP A 71 -2.73 23.67 -26.31
CA ASP A 71 -3.80 23.44 -27.26
C ASP A 71 -4.66 24.68 -27.14
N THR A 72 -4.50 25.59 -28.10
CA THR A 72 -5.06 26.95 -28.03
C THR A 72 -6.58 26.89 -28.14
N ARG A 73 -7.09 25.72 -28.51
CA ARG A 73 -8.49 25.36 -28.53
C ARG A 73 -8.88 24.79 -27.17
N CYS A 74 -9.66 25.58 -26.45
CA CYS A 74 -10.34 25.16 -25.24
C CYS A 74 -11.85 25.21 -25.47
N PHE A 75 -12.58 24.41 -24.69
CA PHE A 75 -14.05 24.35 -24.75
C PHE A 75 -14.62 25.14 -23.56
N PRO A 76 -15.52 26.11 -23.80
CA PRO A 76 -16.15 26.84 -22.72
C PRO A 76 -17.18 25.95 -22.01
N ILE A 77 -16.87 25.52 -20.78
CA ILE A 77 -17.74 24.62 -20.03
C ILE A 77 -18.66 25.43 -19.12
N LYS A 78 -19.96 25.40 -19.40
CA LYS A 78 -21.01 26.08 -18.61
C LYS A 78 -21.55 25.20 -17.50
N THR A 79 -21.72 23.91 -17.76
CA THR A 79 -22.22 22.96 -16.76
C THR A 79 -21.50 21.63 -16.91
N ILE A 80 -21.36 20.92 -15.79
CA ILE A 80 -20.80 19.57 -15.76
C ILE A 80 -21.83 18.64 -15.14
N GLU A 81 -22.16 17.56 -15.83
CA GLU A 81 -23.03 16.48 -15.34
C GLU A 81 -22.18 15.26 -15.02
N LEU A 82 -22.25 14.77 -13.78
CA LEU A 82 -21.55 13.57 -13.34
C LEU A 82 -22.54 12.40 -13.22
N LYS A 83 -22.46 11.44 -14.14
CA LYS A 83 -23.29 10.23 -14.17
C LYS A 83 -22.58 9.03 -13.53
N GLY A 84 -23.34 8.10 -12.96
CA GLY A 84 -22.82 6.86 -12.38
C GLY A 84 -22.03 7.04 -11.08
N ALA A 85 -22.12 8.21 -10.44
CA ALA A 85 -21.41 8.54 -9.21
C ALA A 85 -22.30 8.39 -7.96
N ASP A 86 -23.04 7.29 -7.86
CA ASP A 86 -24.07 7.08 -6.85
C ASP A 86 -23.52 7.05 -5.42
N SER A 87 -22.26 6.65 -5.25
CA SER A 87 -21.57 6.64 -3.95
C SER A 87 -21.13 8.02 -3.45
N LEU A 88 -21.13 9.04 -4.31
CA LEU A 88 -20.82 10.42 -3.92
C LEU A 88 -22.08 11.18 -3.56
N SER A 89 -22.06 11.88 -2.44
CA SER A 89 -23.10 12.83 -2.05
C SER A 89 -23.14 14.04 -3.00
N ALA A 90 -24.28 14.72 -3.09
CA ALA A 90 -24.42 15.91 -3.93
C ALA A 90 -23.37 16.99 -3.60
N GLY A 91 -23.07 17.19 -2.30
CA GLY A 91 -22.05 18.15 -1.86
C GLY A 91 -20.63 17.77 -2.25
N GLU A 92 -20.28 16.48 -2.26
CA GLU A 92 -18.97 16.02 -2.77
C GLU A 92 -18.86 16.27 -4.28
N ARG A 93 -19.89 15.91 -5.05
CA ARG A 93 -19.93 16.15 -6.49
C ARG A 93 -19.78 17.64 -6.81
N GLU A 94 -20.52 18.50 -6.12
CA GLU A 94 -20.44 19.96 -6.33
C GLU A 94 -19.03 20.49 -6.03
N ARG A 95 -18.43 20.09 -4.91
CA ARG A 95 -17.07 20.52 -4.53
C ARG A 95 -16.02 20.12 -5.56
N LEU A 96 -16.10 18.90 -6.09
CA LEU A 96 -15.15 18.41 -7.11
C LEU A 96 -15.28 19.17 -8.43
N LEU A 97 -16.52 19.51 -8.83
CA LEU A 97 -16.80 20.11 -10.14
C LEU A 97 -16.67 21.64 -10.15
N LYS A 98 -16.93 22.30 -9.02
CA LYS A 98 -16.96 23.76 -8.89
C LYS A 98 -15.76 24.49 -9.51
N PRO A 99 -14.50 24.02 -9.37
CA PRO A 99 -13.35 24.71 -9.96
C PRO A 99 -13.34 24.74 -11.49
N TYR A 100 -14.08 23.83 -12.15
CA TYR A 100 -14.06 23.63 -13.59
C TYR A 100 -15.29 24.22 -14.30
N ILE A 101 -16.33 24.58 -13.56
CA ILE A 101 -17.55 25.21 -14.09
C ILE A 101 -17.25 26.68 -14.46
N GLY A 102 -17.66 27.09 -15.65
CA GLY A 102 -17.44 28.45 -16.17
C GLY A 102 -16.04 28.69 -16.72
N GLN A 103 -15.20 27.65 -16.79
CA GLN A 103 -13.83 27.72 -17.29
C GLN A 103 -13.74 27.30 -18.77
N CYS A 104 -12.69 27.73 -19.45
CA CYS A 104 -12.33 27.18 -20.75
C CYS A 104 -11.37 26.02 -20.56
N LEU A 105 -11.84 24.78 -20.77
CA LEU A 105 -11.05 23.58 -20.53
C LEU A 105 -10.47 23.05 -21.85
N GLY A 106 -9.15 22.89 -21.90
CA GLY A 106 -8.48 22.10 -22.93
C GLY A 106 -8.40 20.62 -22.53
N VAL A 107 -7.88 19.79 -23.43
CA VAL A 107 -7.62 18.36 -23.16
C VAL A 107 -6.83 18.13 -21.86
N PRO A 108 -5.77 18.91 -21.54
CA PRO A 108 -5.07 18.77 -20.28
C PRO A 108 -5.95 18.94 -19.04
N GLN A 109 -6.81 19.95 -19.03
CA GLN A 109 -7.68 20.26 -17.90
C GLN A 109 -8.82 19.26 -17.76
N LEU A 110 -9.33 18.74 -18.89
CA LEU A 110 -10.30 17.64 -18.88
C LEU A 110 -9.70 16.37 -18.26
N ASN A 111 -8.46 16.02 -18.61
CA ASN A 111 -7.78 14.89 -18.00
C ASN A 111 -7.52 15.10 -16.50
N GLU A 112 -7.19 16.33 -16.09
CA GLU A 112 -7.03 16.67 -14.68
C GLU A 112 -8.36 16.54 -13.91
N LEU A 113 -9.47 17.00 -14.50
CA LEU A 113 -10.81 16.80 -13.91
C LEU A 113 -11.11 15.32 -13.69
N LEU A 114 -10.87 14.47 -14.69
CA LEU A 114 -11.07 13.01 -14.55
C LEU A 114 -10.18 12.43 -13.45
N LYS A 115 -8.92 12.89 -13.37
CA LYS A 115 -7.97 12.49 -12.34
C LYS A 115 -8.46 12.88 -10.94
N VAL A 116 -8.84 14.15 -10.74
CA VAL A 116 -9.36 14.63 -9.44
C VAL A 116 -10.59 13.85 -8.99
N ILE A 117 -11.52 13.55 -9.90
CA ILE A 117 -12.67 12.71 -9.57
C ILE A 117 -12.20 11.31 -9.16
N THR A 118 -11.34 10.67 -9.95
CA THR A 118 -10.85 9.31 -9.69
C THR A 118 -10.06 9.23 -8.38
N ASP A 119 -9.20 10.21 -8.11
CA ASP A 119 -8.41 10.29 -6.88
C ASP A 119 -9.30 10.40 -5.64
N HIS A 120 -10.40 11.16 -5.73
CA HIS A 120 -11.39 11.23 -4.65
C HIS A 120 -12.04 9.86 -4.35
N TYR A 121 -12.28 9.02 -5.36
CA TYR A 121 -12.73 7.64 -5.14
C TYR A 121 -11.65 6.80 -4.45
N ILE A 122 -10.40 6.94 -4.87
CA ILE A 122 -9.25 6.22 -4.28
C ILE A 122 -9.09 6.60 -2.80
N GLU A 123 -9.18 7.89 -2.46
CA GLU A 123 -9.15 8.38 -1.07
C GLU A 123 -10.26 7.74 -0.22
N LYS A 124 -11.44 7.52 -0.79
CA LYS A 124 -12.56 6.82 -0.14
C LYS A 124 -12.41 5.29 -0.11
N GLY A 125 -11.30 4.75 -0.60
CA GLY A 125 -11.00 3.32 -0.67
C GLY A 125 -11.65 2.60 -1.86
N LEU A 126 -12.28 3.31 -2.78
CA LEU A 126 -12.99 2.75 -3.95
C LEU A 126 -12.05 2.62 -5.16
N VAL A 127 -10.97 1.86 -5.01
CA VAL A 127 -9.85 1.79 -5.99
C VAL A 127 -10.22 1.20 -7.35
N THR A 128 -11.33 0.47 -7.44
CA THR A 128 -11.83 -0.10 -8.70
C THR A 128 -12.75 0.86 -9.46
N SER A 129 -12.96 2.08 -8.96
CA SER A 129 -13.86 3.08 -9.56
C SER A 129 -13.06 4.11 -10.34
N ARG A 130 -13.52 4.51 -11.52
CA ARG A 130 -12.82 5.44 -12.42
C ARG A 130 -13.77 6.36 -13.16
N ALA A 131 -13.33 7.60 -13.40
CA ALA A 131 -14.04 8.56 -14.24
C ALA A 131 -13.56 8.49 -15.70
N TYR A 132 -14.51 8.61 -16.63
CA TYR A 132 -14.30 8.57 -18.06
C TYR A 132 -15.07 9.69 -18.75
N LEU A 133 -14.54 10.15 -19.87
CA LEU A 133 -15.20 11.11 -20.73
C LEU A 133 -15.79 10.40 -21.96
N PRO A 134 -17.12 10.25 -22.06
CA PRO A 134 -17.74 9.68 -23.26
C PRO A 134 -17.56 10.63 -24.45
N GLN A 135 -17.62 10.06 -25.66
CA GLN A 135 -17.66 10.84 -26.89
C GLN A 135 -18.92 11.72 -26.90
N GLN A 136 -18.74 13.02 -27.03
CA GLN A 136 -19.81 14.01 -26.96
C GLN A 136 -19.40 15.30 -27.69
N ASP A 137 -20.37 16.14 -28.02
CA ASP A 137 -20.12 17.49 -28.52
C ASP A 137 -20.13 18.51 -27.37
N LEU A 138 -19.03 19.25 -27.23
CA LEU A 138 -18.83 20.27 -26.20
C LEU A 138 -19.16 21.69 -26.68
N SER A 139 -19.65 21.85 -27.92
CA SER A 139 -20.03 23.15 -28.50
C SER A 139 -21.09 23.89 -27.69
N SER A 140 -22.00 23.16 -27.05
CA SER A 140 -23.05 23.69 -26.17
C SER A 140 -22.54 24.19 -24.81
N GLY A 141 -21.33 23.75 -24.41
CA GLY A 141 -20.75 23.97 -23.10
C GLY A 141 -21.28 23.04 -22.01
N HIS A 142 -21.95 21.95 -22.37
CA HIS A 142 -22.39 20.91 -21.43
C HIS A 142 -21.39 19.75 -21.47
N LEU A 143 -20.70 19.51 -20.34
CA LEU A 143 -19.73 18.42 -20.19
C LEU A 143 -20.36 17.28 -19.40
N GLN A 144 -20.51 16.11 -20.01
CA GLN A 144 -20.91 14.89 -19.34
C GLN A 144 -19.68 14.07 -18.94
N VAL A 145 -19.54 13.73 -17.67
CA VAL A 145 -18.53 12.81 -17.16
C VAL A 145 -19.24 11.55 -16.63
N LEU A 146 -18.75 10.38 -17.01
CA LEU A 146 -19.27 9.10 -16.54
C LEU A 146 -18.30 8.48 -15.55
N VAL A 147 -18.78 8.16 -14.35
CA VAL A 147 -18.05 7.32 -13.40
C VAL A 147 -18.54 5.89 -13.54
N VAL A 148 -17.61 4.96 -13.63
CA VAL A 148 -17.88 3.53 -13.52
C VAL A 148 -17.41 3.08 -12.14
N GLU A 149 -18.37 2.80 -11.27
CA GLU A 149 -18.12 2.29 -9.94
C GLU A 149 -17.93 0.77 -9.96
N GLY A 150 -16.77 0.30 -9.50
CA GLY A 150 -16.47 -1.13 -9.48
C GLY A 150 -17.24 -1.86 -8.40
N ARG A 151 -17.94 -2.93 -8.78
CA ARG A 151 -18.73 -3.79 -7.89
C ARG A 151 -18.16 -5.20 -7.82
N LEU A 152 -18.31 -5.84 -6.67
CA LEU A 152 -17.85 -7.21 -6.46
C LEU A 152 -18.76 -8.17 -7.22
N GLU A 153 -18.25 -8.83 -8.25
CA GLU A 153 -19.02 -9.86 -8.97
C GLU A 153 -19.12 -11.17 -8.15
N GLY A 154 -18.03 -11.56 -7.50
CA GLY A 154 -17.99 -12.74 -6.65
C GLY A 154 -16.60 -12.99 -6.07
N LEU A 155 -16.53 -13.96 -5.16
CA LEU A 155 -15.30 -14.42 -4.55
C LEU A 155 -15.06 -15.87 -4.93
N LYS A 156 -13.84 -16.17 -5.39
CA LYS A 156 -13.40 -17.53 -5.69
C LYS A 156 -12.04 -17.78 -5.03
N GLY A 157 -11.85 -18.99 -4.52
CA GLY A 157 -10.53 -19.45 -4.08
C GLY A 157 -9.56 -19.52 -5.25
N ALA A 158 -8.27 -19.50 -4.94
CA ALA A 158 -7.22 -19.77 -5.93
C ALA A 158 -7.37 -21.18 -6.52
N GLU A 159 -6.78 -21.42 -7.69
CA GLU A 159 -6.76 -22.76 -8.29
C GLU A 159 -6.12 -23.76 -7.32
N ASN A 160 -6.76 -24.92 -7.11
CA ASN A 160 -6.43 -25.95 -6.11
C ASN A 160 -6.71 -25.60 -4.65
N SER A 161 -7.37 -24.46 -4.37
CA SER A 161 -7.87 -24.15 -3.04
C SER A 161 -9.17 -24.92 -2.77
N GLN A 162 -9.26 -25.57 -1.60
CA GLN A 162 -10.48 -26.26 -1.15
C GLN A 162 -11.33 -25.37 -0.23
N LEU A 163 -11.18 -24.04 -0.33
CA LEU A 163 -11.94 -23.10 0.51
C LEU A 163 -13.43 -23.20 0.21
N SER A 164 -14.21 -23.44 1.26
CA SER A 164 -15.65 -23.35 1.24
C SER A 164 -16.11 -21.90 1.11
N ALA A 165 -17.35 -21.70 0.61
CA ALA A 165 -17.96 -20.37 0.56
C ALA A 165 -18.04 -19.69 1.93
N ARG A 166 -18.18 -20.48 3.01
CA ARG A 166 -18.20 -19.98 4.40
C ARG A 166 -16.84 -19.42 4.80
N GLU A 167 -15.75 -20.11 4.49
CA GLU A 167 -14.40 -19.63 4.78
C GLU A 167 -14.07 -18.35 4.01
N LEU A 168 -14.49 -18.27 2.73
CA LEU A 168 -14.34 -17.04 1.94
C LEU A 168 -15.12 -15.86 2.55
N ALA A 169 -16.34 -16.10 3.03
CA ALA A 169 -17.16 -15.08 3.68
C ALA A 169 -16.61 -14.64 5.06
N MET A 170 -15.85 -15.51 5.74
CA MET A 170 -15.15 -15.13 6.98
C MET A 170 -13.91 -14.28 6.68
N ALA A 171 -13.21 -14.56 5.58
CA ALA A 171 -12.01 -13.82 5.18
C ALA A 171 -12.33 -12.44 4.58
N PHE A 172 -13.44 -12.32 3.86
CA PHE A 172 -13.85 -11.06 3.23
C PHE A 172 -15.33 -10.75 3.56
N PRO A 173 -15.61 -9.65 4.28
CA PRO A 173 -16.96 -9.35 4.77
C PRO A 173 -17.92 -8.78 3.71
N GLY A 174 -17.43 -8.41 2.52
CA GLY A 174 -18.25 -7.82 1.47
C GLY A 174 -19.06 -8.85 0.67
N LYS A 175 -20.18 -8.42 0.09
CA LYS A 175 -21.12 -9.27 -0.65
C LYS A 175 -21.07 -8.96 -2.15
N THR A 176 -21.49 -9.93 -2.97
CA THR A 176 -21.69 -9.70 -4.40
C THR A 176 -22.65 -8.53 -4.64
N GLY A 177 -22.26 -7.63 -5.53
CA GLY A 177 -22.98 -6.39 -5.87
C GLY A 177 -22.55 -5.16 -5.07
N ASP A 178 -21.87 -5.36 -3.93
CA ASP A 178 -21.32 -4.26 -3.14
C ASP A 178 -20.19 -3.55 -3.89
N LEU A 179 -20.00 -2.27 -3.57
CA LEU A 179 -18.83 -1.54 -4.03
C LEU A 179 -17.57 -2.14 -3.43
N VAL A 180 -16.56 -2.38 -4.27
CA VAL A 180 -15.28 -2.90 -3.80
C VAL A 180 -14.54 -1.78 -3.07
N LYS A 181 -14.40 -1.94 -1.76
CA LYS A 181 -13.68 -1.01 -0.89
C LYS A 181 -12.44 -1.69 -0.32
N VAL A 182 -11.29 -1.07 -0.54
CA VAL A 182 -10.08 -1.36 0.21
C VAL A 182 -10.02 -0.39 1.39
N HIS A 183 -10.08 -0.93 2.59
CA HIS A 183 -9.68 -0.20 3.78
C HIS A 183 -8.15 -0.10 3.74
N TRP A 184 -7.63 1.09 3.44
CA TRP A 184 -6.23 1.38 3.69
C TRP A 184 -6.11 1.87 5.14
N ALA A 185 -5.21 1.28 5.91
CA ALA A 185 -4.68 1.88 7.12
C ALA A 185 -3.35 2.52 6.71
N TRP A 186 -3.35 3.80 6.32
CA TRP A 186 -2.09 4.54 6.24
C TRP A 186 -1.64 4.78 7.69
N PRO A 187 -0.42 4.40 8.07
CA PRO A 187 0.17 4.96 9.26
C PRO A 187 0.35 6.46 8.97
N THR A 188 -0.48 7.29 9.58
CA THR A 188 -0.19 8.72 9.66
C THR A 188 1.10 8.86 10.47
N ASN A 189 2.16 9.27 9.79
CA ASN A 189 3.43 9.63 10.43
C ASN A 189 3.29 11.00 11.10
#